data_AF-A0A963BDT5-F1
#
_entry.id   AF-A0A963BDT5-F1
#
_cell.length_a   1.000
_cell.length_b   1.000
_cell.length_c   1.000
_cell.angle_alpha   90.00
_cell.angle_beta   90.00
_cell.angle_gamma   90.00
#
_symmetry.space_group_name_H-M   'P 1'
#
loop_
_entity.id
_entity.type
_entity.pdbx_description
1 polymer ?
#
loop_
_entity_poly.entity_id
_entity_poly.type
_entity_poly.pdbx_seq_one_letter_code
_entity_poly.pdbx_strand_id
1 'polypeptide(L)'
;MKTLLLITCCLALVACQPAYVRSHSALKSGDDLMRWVDQTLAPELAERLAASPKFRDQSLLIVKFRGERPSPSMDALTERVRVRIRDHLLRQSGIRLLWQPPARLIDADRRPTSDDCRGLTDVSYLLGIDLQVQGSDELRLSVRLLDPLDQRWVSGFAWAWSGTASDGQLKALTQDGPDESLRGLRELPFEANETDRLARYLADRLDCRLRRGGTGELTVSLAPSDEALAGLLRNYLAQGGVVRVTGNEAAAQVRLAVQRHPVDTDLDQLWVVATARDEVSPASLTLSAYQRKVLPRQPEARQAAVQQDTVEAFNTVAFDDGRNCQGCRELRVALARDAWLFVLRLAPDDQAELVFPHGCDAEVGPAQRAGNFLRIRDASSPEYDEASRYYAIAITDEAVAGRMVRLTRRLPGACGRQRGLSPAGQARWLAELTRLEVENRPWMEWRRLAQDPTLARDGGWQQ
;
A
#
# COMPACT_ATOMS: atom_id res chain seq x y z
N MET A 1 28.98 53.08 -11.95
CA MET A 1 27.84 52.48 -11.22
C MET A 1 26.58 52.27 -12.08
N LYS A 2 26.69 51.99 -13.40
CA LYS A 2 25.52 51.68 -14.26
C LYS A 2 25.63 50.38 -15.07
N THR A 3 26.76 49.66 -14.98
CA THR A 3 27.01 48.44 -15.74
C THR A 3 26.88 47.15 -14.94
N LEU A 4 26.72 47.22 -13.61
CA LEU A 4 26.62 46.02 -12.76
C LEU A 4 25.18 45.52 -12.55
N LEU A 5 24.16 46.30 -12.94
CA LEU A 5 22.75 45.96 -12.66
C LEU A 5 22.08 45.11 -13.78
N LEU A 6 22.68 45.04 -14.98
CA LEU A 6 22.09 44.30 -16.11
C LEU A 6 22.47 42.81 -16.12
N ILE A 7 23.58 42.43 -15.49
CA ILE A 7 24.05 41.02 -15.52
C ILE A 7 23.29 40.17 -14.49
N THR A 8 22.79 40.77 -13.41
CA THR A 8 22.03 40.05 -12.37
C THR A 8 20.59 39.75 -12.78
N CYS A 9 20.03 40.47 -13.77
CA CYS A 9 18.66 40.22 -14.25
C CYS A 9 18.58 39.05 -15.25
N CYS A 10 19.68 38.73 -15.95
CA CYS A 10 19.71 37.60 -16.91
C CYS A 10 19.93 36.22 -16.25
N LEU A 11 20.45 36.15 -15.02
CA LEU A 11 20.69 34.88 -14.32
C LEU A 11 19.48 34.33 -13.56
N ALA A 12 18.44 35.14 -13.34
CA ALA A 12 17.21 34.71 -12.66
C ALA A 12 16.15 34.08 -13.60
N LEU A 13 16.36 34.14 -14.92
CA LEU A 13 15.38 33.68 -15.93
C LEU A 13 15.65 32.26 -16.49
N VAL A 14 16.69 31.56 -16.03
CA VAL A 14 17.05 30.22 -16.54
C VAL A 14 16.58 29.06 -15.63
N ALA A 15 16.04 29.35 -14.44
CA ALA A 15 15.75 28.30 -13.44
C ALA A 15 14.33 27.69 -13.47
N CYS A 16 13.46 28.08 -14.40
CA CYS A 16 12.14 27.46 -14.57
C CYS A 16 11.93 27.05 -16.04
N GLN A 17 12.67 26.03 -16.51
CA GLN A 17 12.22 25.29 -17.68
C GLN A 17 11.31 24.15 -17.20
N PRO A 18 9.99 24.20 -17.48
CA PRO A 18 9.13 23.04 -17.25
C PRO A 18 9.67 21.87 -18.07
N ALA A 19 9.61 20.66 -17.51
CA ALA A 19 9.97 19.44 -18.20
C ALA A 19 9.26 19.41 -19.57
N TYR A 20 10.03 19.53 -20.66
CA TYR A 20 9.49 19.62 -22.00
C TYR A 20 8.87 18.26 -22.37
N VAL A 21 7.56 18.11 -22.13
CA VAL A 21 6.79 16.97 -22.61
C VAL A 21 6.59 17.18 -24.10
N ARG A 22 7.21 16.31 -24.92
CA ARG A 22 7.03 16.35 -26.38
C ARG A 22 5.63 15.80 -26.69
N SER A 23 4.65 16.68 -26.71
CA SER A 23 3.29 16.35 -27.18
C SER A 23 3.34 16.20 -28.69
N HIS A 24 3.15 14.97 -29.18
CA HIS A 24 2.78 14.76 -30.57
C HIS A 24 1.25 14.78 -30.64
N SER A 25 0.71 15.80 -31.30
CA SER A 25 -0.69 15.85 -31.68
C SER A 25 -0.79 15.37 -33.13
N ALA A 26 -1.35 14.17 -33.36
CA ALA A 26 -2.19 13.80 -34.52
C ALA A 26 -2.20 12.28 -34.77
N LEU A 27 -3.39 11.65 -34.72
CA LEU A 27 -4.09 10.94 -35.81
C LEU A 27 -5.41 10.31 -35.28
N LYS A 28 -6.46 10.30 -36.11
CA LYS A 28 -7.90 10.17 -35.71
C LYS A 28 -8.43 8.73 -35.52
N SER A 29 -7.66 7.73 -35.09
CA SER A 29 -8.26 6.40 -34.82
C SER A 29 -7.51 5.55 -33.80
N GLY A 30 -8.22 4.62 -33.14
CA GLY A 30 -7.66 3.73 -32.09
C GLY A 30 -6.52 2.81 -32.56
N ASP A 31 -6.41 2.50 -33.85
CA ASP A 31 -5.26 1.77 -34.42
C ASP A 31 -3.97 2.59 -34.44
N ASP A 32 -4.04 3.87 -34.08
CA ASP A 32 -2.90 4.78 -34.04
C ASP A 32 -1.99 4.54 -32.82
N LEU A 33 -2.54 4.14 -31.66
CA LEU A 33 -1.74 3.99 -30.44
C LEU A 33 -0.58 3.01 -30.62
N MET A 34 -0.87 1.77 -31.05
CA MET A 34 0.17 0.75 -31.17
C MET A 34 1.16 1.07 -32.30
N ARG A 35 0.68 1.71 -33.37
CA ARG A 35 1.54 2.21 -34.45
C ARG A 35 2.49 3.29 -33.94
N TRP A 36 2.00 4.25 -33.17
CA TRP A 36 2.82 5.29 -32.54
C TRP A 36 3.82 4.69 -31.55
N VAL A 37 3.41 3.68 -30.76
CA VAL A 37 4.33 2.96 -29.87
C VAL A 37 5.48 2.32 -30.65
N ASP A 38 5.16 1.60 -31.73
CA ASP A 38 6.14 0.86 -32.53
C ASP A 38 7.04 1.79 -33.37
N GLN A 39 6.51 2.88 -33.91
CA GLN A 39 7.21 3.75 -34.88
C GLN A 39 7.84 4.99 -34.25
N THR A 40 7.36 5.44 -33.09
CA THR A 40 7.83 6.68 -32.45
C THR A 40 8.37 6.42 -31.05
N LEU A 41 7.52 5.95 -30.12
CA LEU A 41 7.91 5.86 -28.71
C LEU A 41 9.08 4.91 -28.48
N ALA A 42 8.96 3.65 -28.88
CA ALA A 42 9.95 2.64 -28.57
C ALA A 42 11.31 2.89 -29.24
N PRO A 43 11.38 3.31 -30.53
CA PRO A 43 12.64 3.72 -31.16
C PRO A 43 13.30 4.91 -30.47
N GLU A 44 12.57 6.01 -30.22
CA GLU A 44 13.13 7.20 -29.56
C GLU A 44 13.63 6.87 -28.15
N LEU A 45 12.88 6.05 -27.40
CA LEU A 45 13.27 5.62 -26.06
C LEU A 45 14.57 4.80 -26.11
N ALA A 46 14.67 3.84 -27.02
CA ALA A 46 15.85 2.99 -27.17
C ALA A 46 17.10 3.79 -27.54
N GLU A 47 16.95 4.75 -28.45
CA GLU A 47 18.03 5.64 -28.87
C GLU A 47 18.52 6.49 -27.68
N ARG A 48 17.61 7.14 -26.95
CA ARG A 48 17.98 8.01 -25.81
C ARG A 48 18.59 7.22 -24.66
N LEU A 49 18.06 6.04 -24.34
CA LEU A 49 18.63 5.18 -23.32
C LEU A 49 20.05 4.72 -23.70
N ALA A 50 20.27 4.29 -24.94
CA ALA A 50 21.57 3.83 -25.41
C ALA A 50 22.61 4.96 -25.53
N ALA A 51 22.18 6.17 -25.94
CA ALA A 51 23.06 7.32 -26.10
C ALA A 51 23.56 7.90 -24.76
N SER A 52 22.82 7.70 -23.67
CA SER A 52 23.14 8.29 -22.37
C SER A 52 24.07 7.38 -21.55
N PRO A 53 25.29 7.84 -21.20
CA PRO A 53 26.21 7.07 -20.36
C PRO A 53 25.63 6.72 -18.98
N LYS A 54 24.69 7.53 -18.47
CA LYS A 54 24.05 7.33 -17.16
C LYS A 54 23.35 5.97 -17.07
N PHE A 55 22.84 5.43 -18.18
CA PHE A 55 22.08 4.18 -18.17
C PHE A 55 22.92 2.94 -18.50
N ARG A 56 24.23 3.10 -18.75
CA ARG A 56 25.10 1.93 -18.92
C ARG A 56 25.11 1.13 -17.64
N ASP A 57 24.88 -0.17 -17.80
CA ASP A 57 24.82 -1.14 -16.72
C ASP A 57 23.71 -0.93 -15.66
N GLN A 58 22.84 0.06 -15.87
CA GLN A 58 21.68 0.33 -15.03
C GLN A 58 20.50 -0.55 -15.43
N SER A 59 19.76 -0.99 -14.43
CA SER A 59 18.60 -1.86 -14.56
C SER A 59 17.30 -1.06 -14.70
N LEU A 60 16.51 -1.37 -15.73
CA LEU A 60 15.25 -0.69 -16.03
C LEU A 60 14.07 -1.67 -15.91
N LEU A 61 13.04 -1.29 -15.17
CA LEU A 61 11.78 -2.05 -15.09
C LEU A 61 10.63 -1.23 -15.70
N ILE A 62 9.78 -1.87 -16.52
CA ILE A 62 8.64 -1.21 -17.18
C ILE A 62 7.37 -1.55 -16.40
N VAL A 63 6.67 -0.53 -15.90
CA VAL A 63 5.56 -0.69 -14.95
C VAL A 63 4.39 0.21 -15.33
N LYS A 64 3.17 -0.17 -14.93
CA LYS A 64 2.00 0.71 -15.04
C LYS A 64 2.07 1.78 -13.96
N PHE A 65 1.69 3.00 -14.30
CA PHE A 65 1.46 4.08 -13.35
C PHE A 65 -0.02 4.43 -13.31
N ARG A 66 -0.44 5.02 -12.19
CA ARG A 66 -1.69 5.76 -12.06
C ARG A 66 -1.35 7.10 -11.42
N GLY A 67 -1.23 8.13 -12.25
CA GLY A 67 -0.67 9.42 -11.81
C GLY A 67 0.80 9.28 -11.42
N GLU A 68 1.14 9.65 -10.20
CA GLU A 68 2.53 9.75 -9.72
C GLU A 68 3.05 8.46 -9.04
N ARG A 69 2.29 7.37 -9.06
CA ARG A 69 2.65 6.12 -8.37
C ARG A 69 2.59 4.90 -9.29
N PRO A 70 3.50 3.92 -9.13
CA PRO A 70 3.35 2.63 -9.78
C PRO A 70 2.07 1.93 -9.30
N SER A 71 1.40 1.24 -10.22
CA SER A 71 0.19 0.47 -9.97
C SER A 71 0.55 -1.00 -9.73
N PRO A 72 0.01 -1.66 -8.69
CA PRO A 72 0.23 -3.08 -8.44
C PRO A 72 -0.49 -3.99 -9.44
N SER A 73 -1.42 -3.43 -10.21
CA SER A 73 -2.15 -4.11 -11.28
C SER A 73 -1.82 -3.49 -12.64
N MET A 74 -1.97 -4.30 -13.68
CA MET A 74 -1.79 -3.92 -15.08
C MET A 74 -2.93 -4.46 -15.93
N ASP A 75 -3.54 -3.55 -16.71
CA ASP A 75 -4.59 -3.92 -17.65
C ASP A 75 -4.03 -4.45 -18.96
N ALA A 76 -4.84 -5.21 -19.70
CA ALA A 76 -4.42 -5.86 -20.93
C ALA A 76 -3.96 -4.87 -22.03
N LEU A 77 -4.44 -3.63 -22.04
CA LEU A 77 -3.97 -2.64 -23.02
C LEU A 77 -2.59 -2.10 -22.65
N THR A 78 -2.40 -1.72 -21.39
CA THR A 78 -1.11 -1.30 -20.85
C THR A 78 -0.07 -2.41 -20.97
N GLU A 79 -0.45 -3.67 -20.74
CA GLU A 79 0.44 -4.83 -20.93
C GLU A 79 0.91 -4.95 -22.38
N ARG A 80 0.01 -4.77 -23.35
CA ARG A 80 0.40 -4.79 -24.76
C ARG A 80 1.39 -3.67 -25.11
N VAL A 81 1.21 -2.46 -24.56
CA VAL A 81 2.17 -1.36 -24.71
C VAL A 81 3.52 -1.73 -24.10
N ARG A 82 3.53 -2.28 -22.87
CA ARG A 82 4.74 -2.76 -22.19
C ARG A 82 5.49 -3.78 -23.02
N VAL A 83 4.79 -4.77 -23.56
CA VAL A 83 5.39 -5.82 -24.41
C VAL A 83 6.05 -5.22 -25.64
N ARG A 84 5.38 -4.28 -26.35
CA ARG A 84 5.98 -3.62 -27.52
C ARG A 84 7.24 -2.85 -27.19
N ILE A 85 7.22 -2.06 -26.11
CA ILE A 85 8.39 -1.33 -25.65
C ILE A 85 9.53 -2.30 -25.31
N ARG A 86 9.22 -3.32 -24.51
CA ARG A 86 10.20 -4.35 -24.09
C ARG A 86 10.84 -5.03 -25.29
N ASP A 87 10.04 -5.53 -26.23
CA ASP A 87 10.52 -6.28 -27.39
C ASP A 87 11.39 -5.43 -28.33
N HIS A 88 11.22 -4.10 -28.30
CA HIS A 88 12.10 -3.17 -29.00
C HIS A 88 13.40 -2.95 -28.24
N LEU A 89 13.32 -2.64 -26.94
CA LEU A 89 14.48 -2.40 -26.08
C LEU A 89 15.38 -3.63 -25.95
N LEU A 90 14.83 -4.85 -25.99
CA LEU A 90 15.62 -6.10 -25.99
C LEU A 90 16.53 -6.26 -27.21
N ARG A 91 16.24 -5.58 -28.33
CA ARG A 91 17.10 -5.60 -29.53
C ARG A 91 18.25 -4.61 -29.44
N GLN A 92 18.21 -3.68 -28.48
CA GLN A 92 19.21 -2.65 -28.31
C GLN A 92 20.26 -3.11 -27.29
N SER A 93 21.52 -3.16 -27.71
CA SER A 93 22.63 -3.47 -26.79
C SER A 93 22.83 -2.36 -25.77
N GLY A 94 23.21 -2.72 -24.54
CA GLY A 94 23.56 -1.76 -23.48
C GLY A 94 22.41 -1.39 -22.54
N ILE A 95 21.17 -1.81 -22.83
CA ILE A 95 20.02 -1.62 -21.96
C ILE A 95 19.80 -2.89 -21.13
N ARG A 96 19.91 -2.81 -19.80
CA ARG A 96 19.60 -3.95 -18.92
C ARG A 96 18.15 -3.89 -18.48
N LEU A 97 17.27 -4.54 -19.24
CA LEU A 97 15.88 -4.69 -18.87
C LEU A 97 15.73 -5.74 -17.76
N LEU A 98 15.04 -5.36 -16.69
CA LEU A 98 14.53 -6.30 -15.71
C LEU A 98 13.21 -6.84 -16.21
N TRP A 99 13.16 -8.15 -16.32
CA TRP A 99 11.96 -8.89 -16.59
C TRP A 99 11.93 -10.07 -15.64
N GLN A 100 10.91 -10.13 -14.80
CA GLN A 100 10.62 -11.34 -14.03
C GLN A 100 9.64 -12.17 -14.84
N PRO A 101 10.03 -13.33 -15.39
CA PRO A 101 9.03 -14.29 -15.79
C PRO A 101 8.21 -14.67 -14.55
N PRO A 102 6.89 -14.90 -14.66
CA PRO A 102 6.11 -15.46 -13.56
C PRO A 102 6.83 -16.70 -13.03
N ALA A 103 6.89 -16.81 -11.70
CA ALA A 103 7.70 -17.77 -10.95
C ALA A 103 7.90 -19.06 -11.76
N ARG A 104 9.13 -19.26 -12.25
CA ARG A 104 9.45 -20.44 -13.05
C ARG A 104 9.12 -21.65 -12.18
N LEU A 105 8.23 -22.50 -12.67
CA LEU A 105 8.24 -23.90 -12.26
C LEU A 105 9.65 -24.38 -12.62
N ILE A 106 10.50 -24.61 -11.62
CA ILE A 106 11.77 -25.29 -11.88
C ILE A 106 11.36 -26.62 -12.48
N ASP A 107 11.79 -26.87 -13.70
CA ASP A 107 11.96 -28.22 -14.16
C ASP A 107 13.01 -28.83 -13.23
N ALA A 108 12.60 -29.68 -12.28
CA ALA A 108 13.42 -30.12 -11.14
C ALA A 108 14.79 -30.69 -11.54
N ASP A 109 14.92 -31.07 -12.82
CA ASP A 109 16.12 -31.65 -13.42
C ASP A 109 17.06 -30.62 -14.07
N ARG A 110 16.67 -29.33 -14.20
CA ARG A 110 17.48 -28.30 -14.86
C ARG A 110 18.10 -27.33 -13.86
N ARG A 111 19.43 -27.36 -13.76
CA ARG A 111 20.21 -26.35 -13.02
C ARG A 111 20.08 -24.97 -13.66
N PRO A 112 19.85 -23.90 -12.88
CA PRO A 112 19.91 -22.53 -13.38
C PRO A 112 21.29 -22.20 -13.95
N THR A 113 21.31 -21.53 -15.11
CA THR A 113 22.51 -21.04 -15.79
C THR A 113 22.80 -19.59 -15.41
N SER A 114 24.00 -19.08 -15.70
CA SER A 114 24.34 -17.67 -15.49
C SER A 114 23.42 -16.70 -16.25
N ASP A 115 22.88 -17.14 -17.40
CA ASP A 115 21.91 -16.37 -18.17
C ASP A 115 20.55 -16.25 -17.47
N ASP A 116 20.18 -17.24 -16.66
CA ASP A 116 18.96 -17.21 -15.83
C ASP A 116 19.04 -16.16 -14.72
N CYS A 117 20.25 -15.74 -14.36
CA CYS A 117 20.49 -14.73 -13.35
C CYS A 117 20.41 -13.29 -13.86
N ARG A 118 20.27 -13.05 -15.17
CA ARG A 118 20.30 -11.68 -15.74
C ARG A 118 19.13 -10.78 -15.29
N GLY A 119 17.99 -11.34 -14.87
CA GLY A 119 16.78 -10.60 -14.48
C GLY A 119 16.56 -10.35 -12.97
N LEU A 120 17.50 -10.75 -12.11
CA LEU A 120 17.31 -10.81 -10.65
C LEU A 120 18.13 -9.76 -9.87
N THR A 121 18.34 -8.57 -10.44
CA THR A 121 19.03 -7.45 -9.78
C THR A 121 18.06 -6.44 -9.16
N ASP A 122 18.59 -5.49 -8.40
CA ASP A 122 17.83 -4.34 -7.90
C ASP A 122 17.45 -3.43 -9.07
N VAL A 123 16.31 -2.73 -8.96
CA VAL A 123 15.76 -1.85 -9.99
C VAL A 123 16.41 -0.47 -9.84
N SER A 124 17.09 0.02 -10.90
CA SER A 124 17.71 1.35 -10.89
C SER A 124 16.74 2.44 -11.37
N TYR A 125 15.87 2.11 -12.33
CA TYR A 125 14.87 3.04 -12.87
C TYR A 125 13.55 2.35 -13.17
N LEU A 126 12.45 3.11 -13.07
CA LEU A 126 11.11 2.69 -13.48
C LEU A 126 10.69 3.46 -14.73
N LEU A 127 10.42 2.76 -15.82
CA LEU A 127 9.71 3.33 -16.97
C LEU A 127 8.20 3.19 -16.72
N GLY A 128 7.58 4.30 -16.33
CA GLY A 128 6.16 4.36 -16.04
C GLY A 128 5.32 4.56 -17.29
N ILE A 129 4.29 3.71 -17.45
CA ILE A 129 3.25 3.80 -18.47
C ILE A 129 1.95 4.20 -17.77
N ASP A 130 1.49 5.44 -17.96
CA ASP A 130 0.20 5.91 -17.46
C ASP A 130 -0.78 6.03 -18.63
N LEU A 131 -1.79 5.17 -18.64
CA LEU A 131 -2.78 5.08 -19.69
C LEU A 131 -4.17 5.30 -19.11
N GLN A 132 -4.83 6.40 -19.52
CA GLN A 132 -6.08 6.86 -18.94
C GLN A 132 -7.11 7.20 -20.01
N VAL A 133 -8.39 6.97 -19.71
CA VAL A 133 -9.50 7.48 -20.50
C VAL A 133 -9.92 8.83 -19.92
N GLN A 134 -10.01 9.85 -20.76
CA GLN A 134 -10.58 11.17 -20.47
C GLN A 134 -11.90 11.32 -21.21
N GLY A 135 -12.93 11.82 -20.53
CA GLY A 135 -14.26 11.96 -21.13
C GLY A 135 -14.88 10.62 -21.54
N SER A 136 -15.51 10.59 -22.71
CA SER A 136 -16.22 9.41 -23.23
C SER A 136 -15.31 8.34 -23.82
N ASP A 137 -14.26 8.75 -24.53
CA ASP A 137 -13.49 7.87 -25.41
C ASP A 137 -12.09 8.41 -25.74
N GLU A 138 -11.64 9.52 -25.14
CA GLU A 138 -10.29 10.01 -25.38
C GLU A 138 -9.28 9.20 -24.55
N LEU A 139 -8.38 8.50 -25.20
CA LEU A 139 -7.30 7.76 -24.56
C LEU A 139 -6.05 8.63 -24.51
N ARG A 140 -5.44 8.74 -23.34
CA ARG A 140 -4.19 9.45 -23.12
C ARG A 140 -3.14 8.50 -22.58
N LEU A 141 -2.01 8.41 -23.29
CA LEU A 141 -0.82 7.70 -22.85
C LEU A 141 0.25 8.72 -22.44
N SER A 142 0.81 8.55 -21.24
CA SER A 142 2.05 9.20 -20.84
C SER A 142 3.09 8.14 -20.48
N VAL A 143 4.31 8.31 -20.99
CA VAL A 143 5.45 7.45 -20.65
C VAL A 143 6.57 8.32 -20.10
N ARG A 144 7.01 8.01 -18.88
CA ARG A 144 8.01 8.81 -18.15
C ARG A 144 8.98 7.90 -17.40
N LEU A 145 10.22 8.36 -17.20
CA LEU A 145 11.24 7.60 -16.48
C LEU A 145 11.43 8.15 -15.06
N LEU A 146 11.28 7.30 -14.04
CA LEU A 146 11.41 7.64 -12.63
C LEU A 146 12.71 7.05 -12.05
N ASP A 147 13.43 7.86 -11.29
CA ASP A 147 14.47 7.39 -10.36
C ASP A 147 13.81 7.09 -9.01
N PRO A 148 13.71 5.81 -8.58
CA PRO A 148 13.02 5.44 -7.35
C PRO A 148 13.79 5.81 -6.08
N LEU A 149 15.10 6.05 -6.17
CA LEU A 149 15.91 6.49 -5.01
C LEU A 149 15.61 7.95 -4.68
N ASP A 150 15.63 8.81 -5.69
CA ASP A 150 15.37 10.24 -5.53
C ASP A 150 13.87 10.58 -5.58
N GLN A 151 13.01 9.62 -5.98
CA GLN A 151 11.60 9.82 -6.28
C GLN A 151 11.35 10.96 -7.28
N ARG A 152 12.22 11.08 -8.30
CA ARG A 152 12.17 12.15 -9.29
C ARG A 152 12.10 11.65 -10.71
N TRP A 153 11.24 12.28 -11.49
CA TRP A 153 11.20 12.09 -12.94
C TRP A 153 12.52 12.55 -13.58
N VAL A 154 13.09 11.68 -14.39
CA VAL A 154 14.31 11.95 -15.15
C VAL A 154 13.96 12.90 -16.30
N SER A 155 14.61 14.06 -16.31
CA SER A 155 14.41 15.06 -17.36
C SER A 155 14.84 14.52 -18.74
N GLY A 156 14.10 14.89 -19.78
CA GLY A 156 14.37 14.42 -21.15
C GLY A 156 13.80 13.03 -21.49
N PHE A 157 13.13 12.37 -20.54
CA PHE A 157 12.46 11.08 -20.74
C PHE A 157 10.95 11.22 -20.46
N ALA A 158 10.26 11.89 -21.36
CA ALA A 158 8.82 12.07 -21.30
C ALA A 158 8.20 12.05 -22.71
N TRP A 159 7.23 11.17 -22.90
CA TRP A 159 6.44 11.07 -24.11
C TRP A 159 4.95 11.09 -23.77
N ALA A 160 4.17 11.66 -24.66
CA ALA A 160 2.73 11.69 -24.54
C ALA A 160 2.07 11.47 -25.89
N TRP A 161 0.97 10.73 -25.87
CA TRP A 161 0.08 10.51 -26.99
C TRP A 161 -1.38 10.66 -26.52
N SER A 162 -2.24 11.13 -27.42
CA SER A 162 -3.68 11.23 -27.19
C SER A 162 -4.43 10.89 -28.48
N GLY A 163 -5.52 10.13 -28.36
CA GLY A 163 -6.36 9.78 -29.49
C GLY A 163 -7.63 9.06 -29.04
N THR A 164 -8.54 8.80 -29.97
CA THR A 164 -9.81 8.12 -29.66
C THR A 164 -9.60 6.63 -29.42
N ALA A 165 -10.12 6.12 -28.30
CA ALA A 165 -10.12 4.72 -27.95
C ALA A 165 -11.08 3.93 -28.86
N SER A 166 -10.66 2.77 -29.35
CA SER A 166 -11.57 1.78 -29.92
C SER A 166 -12.29 0.99 -28.83
N ASP A 167 -13.43 0.38 -29.14
CA ASP A 167 -14.14 -0.52 -28.22
C ASP A 167 -13.25 -1.64 -27.69
N GLY A 168 -12.35 -2.18 -28.53
CA GLY A 168 -11.38 -3.19 -28.14
C GLY A 168 -10.32 -2.68 -27.16
N GLN A 169 -9.96 -1.39 -27.24
CA GLN A 169 -9.07 -0.74 -26.28
C GLN A 169 -9.79 -0.48 -24.96
N LEU A 170 -11.02 0.04 -25.00
CA LEU A 170 -11.85 0.25 -23.81
C LEU A 170 -12.08 -1.08 -23.07
N LYS A 171 -12.41 -2.15 -23.79
CA LYS A 171 -12.56 -3.50 -23.21
C LYS A 171 -11.26 -4.03 -22.60
N ALA A 172 -10.12 -3.77 -23.21
CA ALA A 172 -8.83 -4.24 -22.68
C ALA A 172 -8.41 -3.47 -21.42
N LEU A 173 -8.81 -2.20 -21.29
CA LEU A 173 -8.58 -1.41 -20.08
C LEU A 173 -9.38 -1.94 -18.87
N THR A 174 -10.47 -2.67 -19.08
CA THR A 174 -11.24 -3.31 -17.99
C THR A 174 -10.68 -4.68 -17.59
N GLN A 175 -9.73 -5.24 -18.33
CA GLN A 175 -9.12 -6.54 -18.05
C GLN A 175 -7.85 -6.34 -17.22
N ASP A 176 -8.03 -6.16 -15.90
CA ASP A 176 -6.94 -5.89 -14.96
C ASP A 176 -6.45 -7.18 -14.26
N GLY A 177 -5.14 -7.25 -14.00
CA GLY A 177 -4.53 -8.36 -13.26
C GLY A 177 -3.29 -7.89 -12.49
N PRO A 178 -2.78 -8.67 -11.52
CA PRO A 178 -1.57 -8.29 -10.79
C PRO A 178 -0.37 -8.17 -11.74
N ASP A 179 0.40 -7.09 -11.60
CA ASP A 179 1.67 -6.97 -12.29
C ASP A 179 2.74 -7.77 -11.55
N GLU A 180 2.83 -9.06 -11.87
CA GLU A 180 3.76 -10.00 -11.23
C GLU A 180 5.23 -9.58 -11.29
N SER A 181 5.61 -8.65 -12.18
CA SER A 181 6.97 -8.09 -12.22
C SER A 181 7.31 -7.24 -11.00
N LEU A 182 6.29 -6.74 -10.29
CA LEU A 182 6.41 -5.96 -9.05
C LEU A 182 6.41 -6.83 -7.79
N ARG A 183 6.20 -8.16 -7.92
CA ARG A 183 6.03 -8.99 -6.73
C ARG A 183 7.28 -8.96 -5.84
N GLY A 184 7.05 -8.76 -4.55
CA GLY A 184 8.08 -8.60 -3.53
C GLY A 184 8.53 -7.14 -3.33
N LEU A 185 8.03 -6.19 -4.12
CA LEU A 185 8.16 -4.75 -3.87
C LEU A 185 7.05 -4.26 -2.95
N ARG A 186 7.14 -3.00 -2.49
CA ARG A 186 6.14 -2.41 -1.59
C ARG A 186 4.76 -2.31 -2.25
N GLU A 187 4.73 -2.10 -3.56
CA GLU A 187 3.53 -1.97 -4.36
C GLU A 187 2.77 -3.29 -4.46
N LEU A 188 3.49 -4.40 -4.65
CA LEU A 188 2.93 -5.76 -4.70
C LEU A 188 3.70 -6.69 -3.74
N PRO A 189 3.43 -6.59 -2.42
CA PRO A 189 4.06 -7.47 -1.45
C PRO A 189 3.56 -8.91 -1.63
N PHE A 190 4.31 -9.88 -1.11
CA PHE A 190 3.81 -11.25 -0.96
C PHE A 190 2.67 -11.29 0.05
N GLU A 191 1.65 -12.09 -0.21
CA GLU A 191 0.62 -12.35 0.77
C GLU A 191 1.17 -13.21 1.92
N ALA A 192 0.51 -13.16 3.07
CA ALA A 192 0.98 -13.86 4.26
C ALA A 192 0.97 -15.40 4.11
N ASN A 193 0.09 -15.91 3.25
CA ASN A 193 0.00 -17.32 2.86
C ASN A 193 0.92 -17.71 1.69
N GLU A 194 1.66 -16.76 1.10
CA GLU A 194 2.59 -16.98 0.00
C GLU A 194 4.04 -17.19 0.49
N THR A 195 4.26 -17.61 1.74
CA THR A 195 5.61 -17.81 2.32
C THR A 195 6.51 -18.72 1.48
N ASP A 196 5.94 -19.76 0.87
CA ASP A 196 6.64 -20.65 -0.07
C ASP A 196 7.15 -19.91 -1.31
N ARG A 197 6.26 -19.14 -1.94
CA ARG A 197 6.57 -18.31 -3.12
C ARG A 197 7.62 -17.25 -2.81
N LEU A 198 7.52 -16.63 -1.62
CA LEU A 198 8.51 -15.69 -1.09
C LEU A 198 9.87 -16.36 -0.87
N ALA A 199 9.91 -17.53 -0.25
CA ALA A 199 11.12 -18.29 -0.03
C ALA A 199 11.81 -18.64 -1.36
N ARG A 200 11.02 -19.09 -2.34
CA ARG A 200 11.50 -19.38 -3.70
C ARG A 200 12.12 -18.12 -4.35
N TYR A 201 11.40 -17.01 -4.30
CA TYR A 201 11.84 -15.72 -4.84
C TYR A 201 13.19 -15.27 -4.24
N LEU A 202 13.32 -15.34 -2.91
CA LEU A 202 14.54 -14.97 -2.20
C LEU A 202 15.69 -15.93 -2.52
N ALA A 203 15.43 -17.24 -2.57
CA ALA A 203 16.44 -18.25 -2.90
C ALA A 203 17.01 -18.07 -4.31
N ASP A 204 16.16 -17.81 -5.31
CA ASP A 204 16.62 -17.56 -6.68
C ASP A 204 17.52 -16.33 -6.79
N ARG A 205 17.12 -15.23 -6.14
CA ARG A 205 17.92 -14.01 -6.11
C ARG A 205 19.25 -14.23 -5.40
N LEU A 206 19.23 -14.97 -4.29
CA LEU A 206 20.42 -15.27 -3.51
C LEU A 206 21.39 -16.16 -4.27
N ASP A 207 20.92 -17.26 -4.85
CA ASP A 207 21.70 -18.17 -5.70
C ASP A 207 22.39 -17.37 -6.82
N CYS A 208 21.65 -16.49 -7.48
CA CYS A 208 22.18 -15.65 -8.55
C CYS A 208 23.22 -14.62 -8.10
N ARG A 209 23.03 -13.99 -6.93
CA ARG A 209 24.02 -13.05 -6.41
C ARG A 209 25.28 -13.79 -5.94
N LEU A 210 25.14 -14.95 -5.30
CA LEU A 210 26.28 -15.78 -4.87
C LEU A 210 27.10 -16.27 -6.06
N ARG A 211 26.47 -16.73 -7.15
CA ARG A 211 27.16 -17.12 -8.40
C ARG A 211 27.98 -16.00 -9.03
N ARG A 212 27.52 -14.76 -8.94
CA ARG A 212 28.25 -13.59 -9.48
C ARG A 212 29.43 -13.19 -8.60
N GLY A 213 29.38 -13.51 -7.31
CA GLY A 213 30.38 -13.11 -6.31
C GLY A 213 31.62 -14.01 -6.23
N GLY A 214 31.64 -15.17 -6.87
CA GLY A 214 32.81 -16.05 -6.85
C GLY A 214 32.63 -17.39 -7.57
N THR A 215 33.75 -18.08 -7.81
CA THR A 215 33.81 -19.37 -8.49
C THR A 215 33.96 -20.50 -7.47
N GLY A 216 32.87 -21.21 -7.15
CA GLY A 216 32.94 -22.41 -6.31
C GLY A 216 31.60 -22.76 -5.64
N GLU A 217 31.48 -24.01 -5.20
CA GLU A 217 30.38 -24.45 -4.33
C GLU A 217 30.56 -23.79 -2.95
N LEU A 218 29.58 -23.00 -2.50
CA LEU A 218 29.63 -22.31 -1.22
C LEU A 218 28.91 -23.12 -0.14
N THR A 219 29.55 -23.31 1.01
CA THR A 219 28.88 -23.92 2.17
C THR A 219 28.19 -22.86 3.01
N VAL A 220 26.87 -22.96 3.15
CA VAL A 220 26.02 -21.93 3.77
C VAL A 220 25.25 -22.49 4.95
N SER A 221 25.20 -21.75 6.05
CA SER A 221 24.30 -22.04 7.20
C SER A 221 23.22 -20.97 7.32
N LEU A 222 21.98 -21.38 7.62
CA LEU A 222 20.86 -20.46 7.88
C LEU A 222 20.58 -20.38 9.39
N ALA A 223 20.54 -19.17 9.93
CA ALA A 223 20.14 -18.90 11.31
C ALA A 223 18.63 -19.13 11.52
N PRO A 224 18.19 -19.52 12.73
CA PRO A 224 16.80 -19.92 13.01
C PRO A 224 15.82 -18.76 13.24
N SER A 225 16.12 -17.53 12.80
CA SER A 225 15.35 -16.32 13.16
C SER A 225 13.95 -16.21 12.53
N ASP A 226 13.59 -17.13 11.62
CA ASP A 226 12.23 -17.35 11.08
C ASP A 226 12.19 -18.82 10.59
N GLU A 227 11.89 -19.79 11.48
CA GLU A 227 12.09 -21.23 11.21
C GLU A 227 11.37 -21.72 9.94
N ALA A 228 10.16 -21.23 9.68
CA ALA A 228 9.37 -21.63 8.52
C ALA A 228 10.01 -21.12 7.21
N LEU A 229 10.32 -19.83 7.13
CA LEU A 229 10.95 -19.24 5.95
C LEU A 229 12.39 -19.75 5.76
N ALA A 230 13.16 -19.89 6.84
CA ALA A 230 14.52 -20.44 6.81
C ALA A 230 14.54 -21.91 6.35
N GLY A 231 13.56 -22.72 6.76
CA GLY A 231 13.41 -24.10 6.28
C GLY A 231 13.17 -24.16 4.77
N LEU A 232 12.28 -23.33 4.24
CA LEU A 232 11.97 -23.29 2.81
C LEU A 232 13.15 -22.72 1.99
N LEU A 233 13.80 -21.66 2.48
CA LEU A 233 15.00 -21.10 1.87
C LEU A 233 16.11 -22.15 1.74
N ARG A 234 16.35 -22.94 2.80
CA ARG A 234 17.30 -24.06 2.79
C ARG A 234 16.97 -25.06 1.69
N ASN A 235 15.71 -25.44 1.55
CA ASN A 235 15.28 -26.41 0.54
C ASN A 235 15.51 -25.88 -0.88
N TYR A 236 15.12 -24.63 -1.16
CA TYR A 236 15.28 -24.05 -2.50
C TYR A 236 16.74 -23.75 -2.86
N LEU A 237 17.57 -23.33 -1.92
CA LEU A 237 19.00 -23.12 -2.16
C LEU A 237 19.72 -24.44 -2.46
N ALA A 238 19.38 -25.51 -1.73
CA ALA A 238 19.93 -26.84 -1.99
C ALA A 238 19.57 -27.37 -3.40
N GLN A 239 18.40 -27.02 -3.92
CA GLN A 239 17.97 -27.36 -5.29
C GLN A 239 18.74 -26.57 -6.36
N GLY A 240 19.16 -25.33 -6.08
CA GLY A 240 19.91 -24.48 -7.02
C GLY A 240 21.30 -25.02 -7.37
N GLY A 241 21.92 -25.80 -6.48
CA GLY A 241 23.13 -26.57 -6.76
C GLY A 241 24.46 -25.79 -6.74
N VAL A 242 24.47 -24.51 -6.33
CA VAL A 242 25.70 -23.74 -6.05
C VAL A 242 26.03 -23.68 -4.57
N VAL A 243 25.03 -23.93 -3.74
CA VAL A 243 25.14 -23.79 -2.30
C VAL A 243 24.94 -25.14 -1.64
N ARG A 244 25.93 -25.57 -0.86
CA ARG A 244 25.78 -26.67 0.07
C ARG A 244 25.26 -26.14 1.39
N VAL A 245 24.00 -26.45 1.72
CA VAL A 245 23.45 -26.02 3.00
C VAL A 245 23.91 -26.95 4.12
N THR A 246 24.46 -26.40 5.19
CA THR A 246 24.92 -27.13 6.39
C THR A 246 24.18 -26.67 7.65
N GLY A 247 23.92 -27.60 8.55
CA GLY A 247 23.44 -27.30 9.91
C GLY A 247 24.57 -26.92 10.88
N ASN A 248 25.84 -27.17 10.52
CA ASN A 248 26.99 -26.84 11.33
C ASN A 248 27.49 -25.43 10.98
N GLU A 249 27.15 -24.43 11.81
CA GLU A 249 27.60 -23.03 11.63
C GLU A 249 29.13 -22.91 11.56
N ALA A 250 29.88 -23.77 12.25
CA ALA A 250 31.34 -23.72 12.24
C ALA A 250 31.96 -24.23 10.93
N ALA A 251 31.20 -24.96 10.10
CA ALA A 251 31.63 -25.42 8.78
C ALA A 251 31.14 -24.52 7.65
N ALA A 252 30.33 -23.50 7.94
CA ALA A 252 29.80 -22.59 6.95
C ALA A 252 30.81 -21.49 6.58
N GLN A 253 30.92 -21.21 5.28
CA GLN A 253 31.67 -20.08 4.73
C GLN A 253 30.83 -18.79 4.76
N VAL A 254 29.51 -18.95 4.63
CA VAL A 254 28.55 -17.85 4.66
C VAL A 254 27.42 -18.19 5.63
N ARG A 255 27.11 -17.25 6.52
CA ARG A 255 25.94 -17.32 7.40
C ARG A 255 24.83 -16.45 6.82
N LEU A 256 23.66 -17.04 6.62
CA LEU A 256 22.44 -16.32 6.26
C LEU A 256 21.60 -16.08 7.52
N ALA A 257 21.09 -14.87 7.67
CA ALA A 257 20.11 -14.54 8.69
C ALA A 257 18.88 -13.89 8.03
N VAL A 258 17.70 -14.31 8.46
CA VAL A 258 16.43 -13.66 8.06
C VAL A 258 16.07 -12.65 9.14
N GLN A 259 15.89 -11.39 8.76
CA GLN A 259 15.46 -10.32 9.64
C GLN A 259 14.12 -9.79 9.15
N ARG A 260 13.18 -9.56 10.06
CA ARG A 260 11.83 -9.05 9.75
C ARG A 260 11.69 -7.67 10.37
N HIS A 261 11.39 -6.68 9.55
CA HIS A 261 11.23 -5.29 9.94
C HIS A 261 9.79 -4.84 9.68
N PRO A 262 9.02 -4.45 10.71
CA PRO A 262 7.69 -3.90 10.49
C PRO A 262 7.80 -2.54 9.79
N VAL A 263 7.09 -2.38 8.67
CA VAL A 263 7.02 -1.12 7.92
C VAL A 263 5.69 -0.42 8.16
N ASP A 264 4.62 -1.21 8.31
CA ASP A 264 3.27 -0.73 8.61
C ASP A 264 2.53 -1.77 9.47
N THR A 265 1.31 -1.46 9.88
CA THR A 265 0.35 -2.31 10.58
C THR A 265 0.16 -3.67 9.92
N ASP A 266 0.06 -3.73 8.60
CA ASP A 266 -0.18 -4.94 7.82
C ASP A 266 1.02 -5.36 6.94
N LEU A 267 2.17 -4.70 7.08
CA LEU A 267 3.30 -4.87 6.16
C LEU A 267 4.63 -5.06 6.88
N ASP A 268 5.35 -6.11 6.50
CA ASP A 268 6.74 -6.36 6.88
C ASP A 268 7.66 -6.21 5.67
N GLN A 269 8.88 -5.76 5.92
CA GLN A 269 10.02 -5.93 5.04
C GLN A 269 10.94 -7.01 5.61
N LEU A 270 11.17 -8.05 4.82
CA LEU A 270 12.05 -9.16 5.15
C LEU A 270 13.39 -8.98 4.50
N TRP A 271 14.46 -9.10 5.28
CA TRP A 271 15.84 -9.00 4.84
C TRP A 271 16.52 -10.35 4.99
N VAL A 272 17.18 -10.83 3.95
CA VAL A 272 18.11 -11.96 4.00
C VAL A 272 19.51 -11.39 3.94
N VAL A 273 20.24 -11.49 5.05
CA VAL A 273 21.59 -10.96 5.20
C VAL A 273 22.58 -12.12 5.14
N ALA A 274 23.47 -12.10 4.16
CA ALA A 274 24.58 -13.03 4.04
C ALA A 274 25.86 -12.40 4.60
N THR A 275 26.43 -13.04 5.61
CA THR A 275 27.70 -12.63 6.23
C THR A 275 28.76 -13.67 5.90
N ALA A 276 29.78 -13.24 5.17
CA ALA A 276 30.99 -14.02 4.94
C ALA A 276 31.78 -14.20 6.25
N ARG A 277 32.41 -15.37 6.42
CA ARG A 277 33.29 -15.61 7.56
C ARG A 277 34.69 -15.02 7.38
N ASP A 278 35.17 -14.98 6.13
CA ASP A 278 36.51 -14.50 5.76
C ASP A 278 36.41 -13.29 4.80
N GLU A 279 37.39 -12.37 4.84
CA GLU A 279 37.49 -11.17 3.99
C GLU A 279 37.56 -11.46 2.47
N VAL A 280 37.73 -12.73 2.08
CA VAL A 280 37.87 -13.20 0.69
C VAL A 280 36.51 -13.49 0.03
N SER A 281 35.42 -13.50 0.80
CA SER A 281 34.07 -13.79 0.31
C SER A 281 33.28 -12.48 0.19
N PRO A 282 32.39 -12.32 -0.81
CA PRO A 282 31.82 -11.03 -1.18
C PRO A 282 31.21 -10.29 0.01
N ALA A 283 31.41 -8.97 0.03
CA ALA A 283 30.85 -8.04 1.01
C ALA A 283 29.42 -8.42 1.40
N SER A 284 29.06 -8.18 2.68
CA SER A 284 27.75 -8.52 3.25
C SER A 284 26.61 -8.31 2.24
N LEU A 285 25.93 -9.39 1.89
CA LEU A 285 24.91 -9.38 0.85
C LEU A 285 23.53 -9.27 1.50
N THR A 286 22.81 -8.18 1.23
CA THR A 286 21.43 -8.03 1.71
C THR A 286 20.46 -8.12 0.54
N LEU A 287 19.46 -8.97 0.68
CA LEU A 287 18.27 -9.04 -0.17
C LEU A 287 17.05 -8.65 0.64
N SER A 288 16.09 -7.96 0.02
CA SER A 288 14.83 -7.64 0.69
C SER A 288 13.60 -7.97 -0.14
N ALA A 289 12.50 -8.31 0.54
CA ALA A 289 11.18 -8.44 -0.04
C ALA A 289 10.11 -7.97 0.95
N TYR A 290 8.97 -7.49 0.45
CA TYR A 290 7.83 -7.13 1.30
C TYR A 290 6.84 -8.28 1.40
N GLN A 291 6.28 -8.48 2.60
CA GLN A 291 5.23 -9.46 2.87
C GLN A 291 4.12 -8.82 3.72
N ARG A 292 2.86 -9.07 3.37
CA ARG A 292 1.74 -8.73 4.24
C ARG A 292 1.75 -9.61 5.48
N LYS A 293 1.37 -9.03 6.61
CA LYS A 293 1.17 -9.76 7.85
C LYS A 293 -0.12 -10.54 7.76
N VAL A 294 -0.14 -11.72 8.39
CA VAL A 294 -1.41 -12.25 8.87
C VAL A 294 -1.83 -11.31 9.98
N LEU A 295 -2.67 -10.32 9.67
CA LEU A 295 -3.40 -9.63 10.72
C LEU A 295 -4.18 -10.72 11.46
N PRO A 296 -4.05 -10.82 12.80
CA PRO A 296 -4.81 -11.81 13.54
C PRO A 296 -6.26 -11.63 13.13
N ARG A 297 -6.85 -12.69 12.55
CA ARG A 297 -8.26 -12.71 12.22
C ARG A 297 -8.99 -12.23 13.45
N GLN A 298 -9.52 -11.00 13.42
CA GLN A 298 -10.74 -10.75 14.16
C GLN A 298 -11.69 -11.86 13.70
N PRO A 299 -12.34 -12.61 14.61
CA PRO A 299 -13.11 -13.79 14.24
C PRO A 299 -14.08 -13.43 13.10
N GLU A 300 -13.73 -13.87 11.88
CA GLU A 300 -14.48 -13.57 10.68
C GLU A 300 -15.84 -14.26 10.80
N ALA A 301 -16.87 -13.48 11.13
CA ALA A 301 -18.23 -13.85 10.79
C ALA A 301 -18.25 -14.22 9.30
N ARG A 302 -18.76 -15.43 9.01
CA ARG A 302 -18.96 -15.93 7.66
C ARG A 302 -19.66 -14.88 6.80
N GLN A 303 -18.92 -14.11 6.02
CA GLN A 303 -19.45 -13.37 4.89
C GLN A 303 -19.56 -14.36 3.72
N ALA A 304 -20.56 -15.24 3.82
CA ALA A 304 -21.22 -15.70 2.61
C ALA A 304 -21.89 -14.48 1.98
N ALA A 305 -21.75 -14.33 0.67
CA ALA A 305 -22.46 -13.34 -0.11
C ALA A 305 -23.96 -13.42 0.16
N VAL A 306 -24.45 -12.52 1.00
CA VAL A 306 -25.84 -12.13 1.08
C VAL A 306 -25.79 -10.61 1.07
N GLN A 307 -26.40 -9.99 0.06
CA GLN A 307 -26.84 -8.60 0.14
C GLN A 307 -27.74 -8.52 1.38
N GLN A 308 -27.18 -8.18 2.54
CA GLN A 308 -27.95 -7.90 3.74
C GLN A 308 -28.03 -6.38 3.84
N ASP A 309 -29.26 -5.89 3.72
CA ASP A 309 -29.68 -4.52 4.00
C ASP A 309 -29.02 -4.04 5.30
N THR A 310 -27.97 -3.23 5.19
CA THR A 310 -27.44 -2.50 6.35
C THR A 310 -28.49 -1.51 6.80
N VAL A 311 -28.83 -1.54 8.08
CA VAL A 311 -29.78 -0.60 8.68
C VAL A 311 -29.16 0.80 8.65
N GLU A 312 -29.66 1.66 7.76
CA GLU A 312 -29.45 3.11 7.85
C GLU A 312 -30.24 3.65 9.05
N ALA A 313 -29.59 3.75 10.20
CA ALA A 313 -30.10 4.27 11.46
C ALA A 313 -29.77 5.76 11.66
N PHE A 314 -28.72 6.30 11.03
CA PHE A 314 -28.34 7.71 11.16
C PHE A 314 -28.73 8.55 9.94
N ASN A 315 -29.41 9.68 10.17
CA ASN A 315 -29.59 10.73 9.16
C ASN A 315 -28.44 11.74 9.18
N THR A 316 -28.05 12.23 10.36
CA THR A 316 -27.00 13.24 10.51
C THR A 316 -26.30 13.06 11.84
N VAL A 317 -24.97 13.14 11.84
CA VAL A 317 -24.17 13.15 13.06
C VAL A 317 -23.02 14.12 12.86
N ALA A 318 -22.98 15.21 13.64
CA ALA A 318 -21.98 16.27 13.48
C ALA A 318 -21.76 17.05 14.78
N PHE A 319 -20.57 17.61 14.93
CA PHE A 319 -20.31 18.64 15.93
C PHE A 319 -20.99 19.95 15.52
N ASP A 320 -21.56 20.64 16.49
CA ASP A 320 -22.06 22.01 16.37
C ASP A 320 -21.27 22.89 17.33
N ASP A 321 -20.76 24.01 16.83
CA ASP A 321 -20.13 25.05 17.63
C ASP A 321 -21.24 25.80 18.38
N GLY A 322 -21.71 25.17 19.45
CA GLY A 322 -22.84 25.65 20.24
C GLY A 322 -22.62 27.09 20.71
N ARG A 323 -23.40 28.03 20.17
CA ARG A 323 -23.33 29.47 20.50
C ARG A 323 -23.57 29.82 21.98
N ASN A 324 -24.01 28.85 22.80
CA ASN A 324 -24.49 29.06 24.17
C ASN A 324 -23.64 28.39 25.26
N CYS A 325 -22.47 27.83 24.94
CA CYS A 325 -21.55 27.30 25.96
C CYS A 325 -20.10 27.61 25.58
N GLN A 326 -19.45 28.52 26.32
CA GLN A 326 -18.01 28.72 26.20
C GLN A 326 -17.29 27.47 26.75
N GLY A 327 -16.48 26.82 25.90
CA GLY A 327 -15.63 25.70 26.33
C GLY A 327 -16.21 24.30 26.10
N CYS A 328 -17.47 24.15 25.68
CA CYS A 328 -18.09 22.83 25.49
C CYS A 328 -18.32 22.53 24.01
N ARG A 329 -18.19 21.25 23.62
CA ARG A 329 -18.62 20.75 22.31
C ARG A 329 -20.02 20.16 22.42
N GLU A 330 -20.88 20.56 21.49
CA GLU A 330 -22.22 20.01 21.36
C GLU A 330 -22.24 19.04 20.17
N LEU A 331 -22.48 17.76 20.45
CA LEU A 331 -22.69 16.76 19.41
C LEU A 331 -24.18 16.70 19.06
N ARG A 332 -24.50 16.89 17.77
CA ARG A 332 -25.85 16.75 17.24
C ARG A 332 -26.01 15.44 16.51
N VAL A 333 -26.97 14.64 16.96
CA VAL A 333 -27.30 13.34 16.37
C VAL A 333 -28.77 13.34 15.96
N ALA A 334 -29.05 12.96 14.71
CA ALA A 334 -30.39 12.74 14.18
C ALA A 334 -30.48 11.32 13.62
N LEU A 335 -31.46 10.57 14.10
CA LEU A 335 -31.70 9.18 13.70
C LEU A 335 -32.74 9.09 12.59
N ALA A 336 -32.52 8.19 11.64
CA ALA A 336 -33.44 7.82 10.57
C ALA A 336 -34.60 6.95 11.06
N ARG A 337 -34.40 6.21 12.15
CA ARG A 337 -35.39 5.33 12.78
C ARG A 337 -35.18 5.27 14.30
N ASP A 338 -36.13 4.69 15.02
CA ASP A 338 -36.00 4.48 16.47
C ASP A 338 -34.79 3.57 16.75
N ALA A 339 -33.91 4.00 17.64
CA ALA A 339 -32.67 3.29 17.95
C ALA A 339 -32.17 3.62 19.36
N TRP A 340 -31.38 2.73 19.93
CA TRP A 340 -30.58 2.96 21.12
C TRP A 340 -29.24 3.56 20.72
N LEU A 341 -28.97 4.78 21.18
CA LEU A 341 -27.77 5.54 20.86
C LEU A 341 -26.75 5.46 21.99
N PHE A 342 -25.50 5.25 21.60
CA PHE A 342 -24.33 5.33 22.48
C PHE A 342 -23.29 6.23 21.82
N VAL A 343 -22.64 7.09 22.60
CA VAL A 343 -21.54 7.90 22.12
C VAL A 343 -20.32 7.64 22.97
N LEU A 344 -19.23 7.28 22.30
CA LEU A 344 -17.94 6.97 22.87
C LEU A 344 -16.92 8.03 22.46
N ARG A 345 -15.99 8.29 23.38
CA ARG A 345 -14.77 9.03 23.10
C ARG A 345 -13.56 8.11 23.30
N LEU A 346 -12.61 8.18 22.39
CA LEU A 346 -11.25 7.72 22.59
C LEU A 346 -10.39 8.93 22.87
N ALA A 347 -9.83 8.99 24.08
CA ALA A 347 -8.83 9.99 24.45
C ALA A 347 -7.52 9.76 23.65
N PRO A 348 -6.57 10.72 23.65
CA PRO A 348 -5.32 10.61 22.89
C PRO A 348 -4.41 9.46 23.31
N ASP A 349 -4.52 9.03 24.57
CA ASP A 349 -3.88 7.84 25.11
C ASP A 349 -4.68 6.55 24.82
N ASP A 350 -5.56 6.63 23.81
CA ASP A 350 -6.49 5.62 23.35
C ASP A 350 -7.52 5.16 24.39
N GLN A 351 -7.63 5.81 25.55
CA GLN A 351 -8.59 5.39 26.58
C GLN A 351 -10.03 5.62 26.15
N ALA A 352 -10.85 4.57 26.23
CA ALA A 352 -12.26 4.62 25.88
C ALA A 352 -13.10 5.13 27.05
N GLU A 353 -13.97 6.09 26.75
CA GLU A 353 -14.87 6.73 27.71
C GLU A 353 -16.28 6.86 27.12
N LEU A 354 -17.28 6.71 27.98
CA LEU A 354 -18.68 6.83 27.59
C LEU A 354 -19.13 8.29 27.74
N VAL A 355 -19.59 8.89 26.65
CA VAL A 355 -20.12 10.26 26.60
C VAL A 355 -21.65 10.26 26.75
N PHE A 356 -22.34 9.28 26.16
CA PHE A 356 -23.80 9.14 26.22
C PHE A 356 -24.20 7.64 26.27
N PRO A 357 -25.18 7.22 27.09
CA PRO A 357 -26.17 8.02 27.85
C PRO A 357 -25.70 8.62 29.17
N HIS A 358 -24.54 8.22 29.70
CA HIS A 358 -24.08 8.63 31.04
C HIS A 358 -23.23 9.92 31.03
N GLY A 359 -23.76 10.98 30.41
CA GLY A 359 -23.12 12.29 30.35
C GLY A 359 -23.25 13.12 31.64
N CYS A 360 -22.50 14.22 31.74
CA CYS A 360 -22.45 15.08 32.94
C CYS A 360 -23.79 15.69 33.37
N ASP A 361 -24.73 15.87 32.45
CA ASP A 361 -25.87 16.79 32.66
C ASP A 361 -27.27 16.17 32.49
N ALA A 362 -27.46 14.87 32.22
CA ALA A 362 -28.83 14.32 32.21
C ALA A 362 -28.96 12.78 32.29
N GLU A 363 -30.00 12.31 32.99
CA GLU A 363 -30.53 10.95 32.97
C GLU A 363 -31.35 10.67 31.69
N VAL A 364 -30.79 10.95 30.50
CA VAL A 364 -31.45 10.56 29.25
C VAL A 364 -31.07 9.12 28.93
N GLY A 365 -32.07 8.23 28.86
CA GLY A 365 -31.86 6.84 28.50
C GLY A 365 -31.32 6.68 27.06
N PRO A 366 -30.68 5.54 26.75
CA PRO A 366 -30.10 5.30 25.44
C PRO A 366 -31.15 5.22 24.32
N ALA A 367 -32.41 4.88 24.62
CA ALA A 367 -33.47 4.78 23.63
C ALA A 367 -33.85 6.16 23.06
N GLN A 368 -33.74 6.32 21.74
CA GLN A 368 -34.00 7.55 21.00
C GLN A 368 -34.98 7.28 19.86
N ARG A 369 -35.82 8.27 19.56
CA ARG A 369 -36.80 8.18 18.46
C ARG A 369 -36.25 8.77 17.17
N ALA A 370 -36.71 8.25 16.05
CA ALA A 370 -36.46 8.78 14.72
C ALA A 370 -36.83 10.28 14.65
N GLY A 371 -36.04 11.06 13.91
CA GLY A 371 -36.31 12.48 13.66
C GLY A 371 -36.06 13.43 14.84
N ASN A 372 -35.79 12.92 16.05
CA ASN A 372 -35.36 13.75 17.17
C ASN A 372 -33.88 14.12 17.04
N PHE A 373 -33.57 15.39 17.28
CA PHE A 373 -32.19 15.86 17.42
C PHE A 373 -31.77 15.71 18.87
N LEU A 374 -30.83 14.81 19.13
CA LEU A 374 -30.17 14.74 20.42
C LEU A 374 -28.96 15.67 20.42
N ARG A 375 -28.86 16.47 21.48
CA ARG A 375 -27.75 17.37 21.78
C ARG A 375 -26.99 16.79 22.95
N ILE A 376 -25.79 16.29 22.71
CA ILE A 376 -24.94 15.68 23.73
C ILE A 376 -23.82 16.68 24.03
N ARG A 377 -23.72 17.08 25.30
CA ARG A 377 -22.60 17.92 25.76
C ARG A 377 -21.45 17.02 26.19
N ASP A 378 -20.27 17.28 25.66
CA ASP A 378 -19.04 16.79 26.26
C ASP A 378 -18.52 17.84 27.25
N ALA A 379 -18.42 17.43 28.51
CA ALA A 379 -18.09 18.29 29.65
C ALA A 379 -16.70 17.97 30.23
N SER A 380 -15.89 17.17 29.54
CA SER A 380 -14.47 17.07 29.89
C SER A 380 -13.77 18.42 29.75
N SER A 381 -12.87 18.70 30.70
CA SER A 381 -12.00 19.87 30.87
C SER A 381 -11.87 20.83 29.67
N PRO A 382 -11.91 22.16 29.88
CA PRO A 382 -11.76 23.18 28.82
C PRO A 382 -10.37 23.19 28.13
N GLU A 383 -9.48 22.27 28.50
CA GLU A 383 -8.23 22.01 27.79
C GLU A 383 -8.54 21.04 26.65
N TYR A 384 -8.95 21.63 25.53
CA TYR A 384 -9.23 20.97 24.27
C TYR A 384 -8.09 20.03 23.86
N ASP A 385 -8.40 18.75 23.70
CA ASP A 385 -7.47 17.82 23.07
C ASP A 385 -8.00 17.39 21.69
N GLU A 386 -7.50 18.09 20.66
CA GLU A 386 -7.83 17.85 19.25
C GLU A 386 -7.56 16.40 18.81
N ALA A 387 -6.71 15.65 19.54
CA ALA A 387 -6.40 14.27 19.21
C ALA A 387 -7.50 13.26 19.61
N SER A 388 -8.51 13.68 20.38
CA SER A 388 -9.60 12.78 20.79
C SER A 388 -10.47 12.33 19.60
N ARG A 389 -10.99 11.11 19.60
CA ARG A 389 -11.85 10.59 18.52
C ARG A 389 -13.21 10.21 19.06
N TYR A 390 -14.27 10.56 18.35
CA TYR A 390 -15.64 10.25 18.80
C TYR A 390 -16.35 9.31 17.85
N TYR A 391 -17.14 8.42 18.43
CA TYR A 391 -17.90 7.40 17.73
C TYR A 391 -19.34 7.39 18.23
N ALA A 392 -20.30 7.44 17.31
CA ALA A 392 -21.71 7.25 17.59
C ALA A 392 -22.13 5.85 17.13
N ILE A 393 -22.89 5.16 17.97
CA ILE A 393 -23.36 3.79 17.74
C ILE A 393 -24.88 3.79 17.89
N ALA A 394 -25.59 3.46 16.83
CA ALA A 394 -27.04 3.27 16.86
C ALA A 394 -27.34 1.78 16.77
N ILE A 395 -28.17 1.29 17.68
CA ILE A 395 -28.61 -0.10 17.73
C ILE A 395 -30.12 -0.12 17.58
N THR A 396 -30.70 -0.91 16.68
CA THR A 396 -32.17 -0.92 16.47
C THR A 396 -32.87 -2.12 17.09
N ASP A 397 -32.12 -3.07 17.64
CA ASP A 397 -32.65 -4.21 18.38
C ASP A 397 -32.50 -4.01 19.90
N GLU A 398 -33.58 -4.24 20.65
CA GLU A 398 -33.63 -4.02 22.09
C GLU A 398 -32.72 -4.99 22.88
N ALA A 399 -32.64 -6.25 22.47
CA ALA A 399 -31.84 -7.25 23.16
C ALA A 399 -30.33 -6.97 22.99
N VAL A 400 -29.93 -6.56 21.78
CA VAL A 400 -28.57 -6.11 21.47
C VAL A 400 -28.25 -4.82 22.24
N ALA A 401 -29.16 -3.86 22.26
CA ALA A 401 -29.01 -2.64 23.05
C ALA A 401 -28.84 -2.93 24.54
N GLY A 402 -29.60 -3.89 25.09
CA GLY A 402 -29.44 -4.33 26.48
C GLY A 402 -28.07 -4.94 26.78
N ARG A 403 -27.47 -5.66 25.82
CA ARG A 403 -26.07 -6.13 25.92
C ARG A 403 -25.08 -4.97 25.90
N MET A 404 -25.30 -3.98 25.03
CA MET A 404 -24.47 -2.78 24.94
C MET A 404 -24.51 -1.93 26.23
N VAL A 405 -25.69 -1.79 26.86
CA VAL A 405 -25.81 -1.13 28.17
C VAL A 405 -24.96 -1.83 29.23
N ARG A 406 -24.97 -3.17 29.28
CA ARG A 406 -24.14 -3.92 30.24
C ARG A 406 -22.64 -3.73 29.98
N LEU A 407 -22.25 -3.66 28.71
CA LEU A 407 -20.86 -3.49 28.30
C LEU A 407 -20.35 -2.07 28.61
N THR A 408 -21.17 -1.05 28.34
CA THR A 408 -20.82 0.36 28.55
C THR A 408 -20.82 0.78 30.02
N ARG A 409 -21.55 0.10 30.91
CA ARG A 409 -21.45 0.28 32.38
C ARG A 409 -20.05 0.06 32.94
N ARG A 410 -19.18 -0.64 32.22
CA ARG A 410 -17.79 -0.88 32.63
C ARG A 410 -16.87 0.29 32.28
N LEU A 411 -17.27 1.12 31.32
CA LEU A 411 -16.48 2.30 30.96
C LEU A 411 -16.62 3.37 32.03
N PRO A 412 -15.53 4.11 32.32
CA PRO A 412 -15.68 5.37 33.02
C PRO A 412 -16.54 6.32 32.17
N GLY A 413 -17.45 7.04 32.82
CA GLY A 413 -18.11 8.17 32.18
C GLY A 413 -17.09 9.29 31.96
N ALA A 414 -17.25 10.06 30.88
CA ALA A 414 -16.37 11.18 30.52
C ALA A 414 -16.21 12.26 31.63
N CYS A 415 -17.06 12.20 32.66
CA CYS A 415 -17.17 13.12 33.79
C CYS A 415 -16.64 12.55 35.11
N GLY A 416 -16.24 11.27 35.14
CA GLY A 416 -15.73 10.61 36.33
C GLY A 416 -14.30 11.03 36.68
N ARG A 417 -13.91 10.88 37.96
CA ARG A 417 -12.51 11.07 38.40
C ARG A 417 -11.56 9.99 37.89
N GLN A 418 -12.10 8.83 37.51
CA GLN A 418 -11.33 7.74 36.90
C GLN A 418 -11.30 7.96 35.38
N ARG A 419 -10.10 8.13 34.82
CA ARG A 419 -9.88 8.15 33.37
C ARG A 419 -9.56 6.76 32.88
N GLY A 420 -10.22 6.35 31.80
CA GLY A 420 -9.96 5.10 31.11
C GLY A 420 -10.11 3.81 31.92
N LEU A 421 -9.86 2.70 31.25
CA LEU A 421 -9.72 1.39 31.86
C LEU A 421 -8.23 1.07 32.05
N SER A 422 -7.90 0.13 32.94
CA SER A 422 -6.55 -0.46 32.89
C SER A 422 -6.27 -1.04 31.49
N PRO A 423 -5.03 -1.11 30.98
CA PRO A 423 -4.75 -1.63 29.64
C PRO A 423 -5.35 -3.02 29.38
N ALA A 424 -5.29 -3.92 30.36
CA ALA A 424 -5.91 -5.24 30.28
C ALA A 424 -7.44 -5.18 30.30
N GLY A 425 -8.02 -4.26 31.08
CA GLY A 425 -9.46 -4.01 31.11
C GLY A 425 -9.96 -3.44 29.79
N GLN A 426 -9.20 -2.53 29.18
CA GLN A 426 -9.50 -1.93 27.89
C GLN A 426 -9.45 -2.97 26.76
N ALA A 427 -8.39 -3.78 26.69
CA ALA A 427 -8.28 -4.85 25.70
C ALA A 427 -9.46 -5.84 25.81
N ARG A 428 -9.87 -6.19 27.04
CA ARG A 428 -11.02 -7.06 27.28
C ARG A 428 -12.34 -6.40 26.87
N TRP A 429 -12.52 -5.12 27.20
CA TRP A 429 -13.71 -4.37 26.83
C TRP A 429 -13.84 -4.23 25.30
N LEU A 430 -12.76 -3.91 24.60
CA LEU A 430 -12.71 -3.85 23.13
C LEU A 430 -13.04 -5.21 22.52
N ALA A 431 -12.47 -6.31 23.03
CA ALA A 431 -12.78 -7.65 22.54
C ALA A 431 -14.27 -8.01 22.72
N GLU A 432 -14.88 -7.62 23.85
CA GLU A 432 -16.32 -7.82 24.07
C GLU A 432 -17.19 -6.94 23.16
N LEU A 433 -16.77 -5.70 22.89
CA LEU A 433 -17.45 -4.78 21.96
C LEU A 433 -17.40 -5.29 20.53
N THR A 434 -16.21 -5.67 20.05
CA THR A 434 -16.02 -6.27 18.73
C THR A 434 -16.87 -7.52 18.57
N ARG A 435 -16.92 -8.38 19.59
CA ARG A 435 -17.80 -9.55 19.56
C ARG A 435 -19.29 -9.16 19.47
N LEU A 436 -19.73 -8.16 20.23
CA LEU A 436 -21.10 -7.67 20.20
C LEU A 436 -21.47 -7.13 18.81
N GLU A 437 -20.58 -6.34 18.21
CA GLU A 437 -20.77 -5.80 16.86
C GLU A 437 -20.84 -6.90 15.80
N VAL A 438 -19.87 -7.81 15.79
CA VAL A 438 -19.76 -8.90 14.80
C VAL A 438 -21.00 -9.80 14.85
N GLU A 439 -21.48 -10.14 16.04
CA GLU A 439 -22.66 -10.99 16.23
C GLU A 439 -23.97 -10.29 15.81
N ASN A 440 -24.01 -8.95 15.79
CA ASN A 440 -25.26 -8.19 15.68
C ASN A 440 -25.22 -7.08 14.61
N ARG A 441 -24.32 -7.19 13.63
CA ARG A 441 -24.09 -6.21 12.56
C ARG A 441 -25.36 -5.72 11.84
N PRO A 442 -26.37 -6.56 11.55
CA PRO A 442 -27.60 -6.08 10.91
C PRO A 442 -28.38 -5.07 11.76
N TRP A 443 -28.15 -5.04 13.07
CA TRP A 443 -28.88 -4.19 14.02
C TRP A 443 -28.07 -3.02 14.54
N MET A 444 -26.82 -2.85 14.08
CA MET A 444 -25.87 -1.86 14.60
C MET A 444 -25.25 -1.03 13.47
N GLU A 445 -25.33 0.30 13.58
CA GLU A 445 -24.60 1.24 12.71
C GLU A 445 -23.60 2.04 13.55
N TRP A 446 -22.41 2.30 12.99
CA TRP A 446 -21.35 3.10 13.60
C TRP A 446 -21.05 4.32 12.75
N ARG A 447 -20.80 5.47 13.38
CA ARG A 447 -20.25 6.65 12.71
C ARG A 447 -19.11 7.24 13.50
N ARG A 448 -17.97 7.39 12.84
CA ARG A 448 -16.89 8.24 13.33
C ARG A 448 -17.27 9.69 13.09
N LEU A 449 -17.05 10.53 14.09
CA LEU A 449 -17.36 11.95 14.01
C LEU A 449 -16.09 12.68 13.61
N ALA A 450 -16.09 13.24 12.39
CA ALA A 450 -15.05 14.13 11.94
C ALA A 450 -15.14 15.43 12.74
N GLN A 451 -14.02 15.85 13.32
CA GLN A 451 -13.98 17.09 14.11
C GLN A 451 -14.02 18.35 13.24
N ASP A 452 -13.82 18.20 11.94
CA ASP A 452 -13.80 19.31 10.97
C ASP A 452 -14.84 19.04 9.86
N PRO A 453 -15.88 19.88 9.73
CA PRO A 453 -16.89 19.73 8.69
C PRO A 453 -16.33 19.92 7.27
N THR A 454 -15.11 20.45 7.10
CA THR A 454 -14.44 20.54 5.79
C THR A 454 -13.77 19.24 5.35
N LEU A 455 -13.46 18.33 6.29
CA LEU A 455 -12.88 17.01 6.00
C LEU A 455 -13.93 15.92 5.72
N ALA A 456 -15.22 16.20 5.90
CA ALA A 456 -16.29 15.22 5.70
C ALA A 456 -16.67 14.97 4.22
N ARG A 457 -16.05 15.69 3.25
CA ARG A 457 -16.31 15.50 1.81
C ARG A 457 -15.30 14.62 1.09
N ASP A 458 -14.12 14.40 1.64
CA ASP A 458 -13.08 13.58 1.03
C ASP A 458 -12.64 12.48 1.99
N GLY A 459 -13.09 11.25 1.75
CA GLY A 459 -12.56 10.12 2.50
C GLY A 459 -13.47 8.92 2.52
N GLY A 460 -13.41 8.12 1.45
CA GLY A 460 -13.77 6.71 1.53
C GLY A 460 -13.01 6.04 2.68
N TRP A 461 -13.75 5.29 3.47
CA TRP A 461 -13.29 4.55 4.64
C TRP A 461 -12.03 3.72 4.36
N GLN A 462 -11.00 3.91 5.18
CA GLN A 462 -9.99 2.87 5.42
C GLN A 462 -10.46 2.03 6.61
N GLN A 463 -10.60 0.72 6.36
CA GLN A 463 -10.89 -0.31 7.36
C GLN A 463 -9.61 -0.69 8.12
#